data_AF-A0A1H2E394-F1
#
_entry.id   AF-A0A1H2E394-F1
#
_cell.length_a   1.000
_cell.length_b   1.000
_cell.length_c   1.000
_cell.angle_alpha   90.00
_cell.angle_beta   90.00
_cell.angle_gamma   90.00
#
_symmetry.space_group_name_H-M   'P 1'
#
loop_
_entity.id
_entity.type
_entity.pdbx_description
1 polymer ?
#
loop_
_entity_poly.entity_id
_entity_poly.type
_entity_poly.pdbx_seq_one_letter_code
_entity_poly.pdbx_strand_id
1 'polypeptide(L)'
;MTHDKGPVTDKKGIRKVKAYFEFIYNQGKPRLEKNMPLVNAALDMDLGEFNNWIDKERLIINLHCIQKELFPHKKELSPVKLFGLMETYLQKMVK
;
A
#
# COMPACT_ATOMS: atom_id res chain seq x y z
N MET A 1 12.81 -16.04 19.52
CA MET A 1 12.23 -15.48 18.27
C MET A 1 10.76 -15.21 18.53
N THR A 2 10.44 -14.07 19.14
CA THR A 2 9.04 -13.63 19.29
C THR A 2 8.60 -13.14 17.92
N HIS A 3 7.65 -13.85 17.30
CA HIS A 3 7.03 -13.37 16.07
C HIS A 3 6.29 -12.06 16.39
N ASP A 4 6.58 -10.98 15.65
CA ASP A 4 5.88 -9.69 15.63
C ASP A 4 4.43 -9.82 15.12
N LYS A 5 3.65 -10.67 15.75
CA LYS A 5 2.23 -10.86 15.48
C LYS A 5 1.52 -10.31 16.69
N GLY A 6 0.95 -9.12 16.55
CA GLY A 6 0.06 -8.56 17.56
C GLY A 6 -1.03 -9.57 17.97
N PRO A 7 -1.77 -9.30 19.07
CA PRO A 7 -2.78 -10.22 19.55
C PRO A 7 -3.80 -10.57 18.45
N VAL A 8 -4.36 -11.79 18.52
CA VAL A 8 -5.43 -12.21 17.61
C VAL A 8 -6.60 -11.23 17.72
N THR A 9 -7.07 -10.74 16.58
CA THR A 9 -8.16 -9.75 16.51
C THR A 9 -9.54 -10.42 16.45
N ASP A 10 -10.60 -9.64 16.67
CA ASP A 10 -11.99 -10.09 16.59
C ASP A 10 -12.58 -9.88 15.17
N LYS A 11 -13.87 -10.21 15.00
CA LYS A 11 -14.57 -10.01 13.72
C LYS A 11 -14.60 -8.53 13.28
N LYS A 12 -14.53 -7.56 14.20
CA LYS A 12 -14.49 -6.12 13.85
C LYS A 12 -13.13 -5.77 13.25
N GLY A 13 -12.04 -6.29 13.80
CA GLY A 13 -10.70 -6.13 13.24
C GLY A 13 -10.58 -6.68 11.82
N ILE A 14 -11.11 -7.88 11.58
CA ILE A 14 -11.13 -8.47 10.22
C ILE A 14 -11.90 -7.59 9.22
N ARG A 15 -13.06 -7.05 9.63
CA ARG A 15 -13.82 -6.12 8.77
C ARG A 15 -13.06 -4.84 8.48
N LYS A 16 -12.29 -4.30 9.43
CA LYS A 16 -11.44 -3.12 9.21
C LYS A 16 -10.33 -3.40 8.19
N VAL A 17 -9.69 -4.56 8.26
CA VAL A 17 -8.66 -4.97 7.28
C VAL A 17 -9.26 -5.14 5.88
N LYS A 18 -10.45 -5.75 5.78
CA LYS A 18 -11.19 -5.83 4.50
C LYS A 18 -11.47 -4.44 3.94
N ALA A 19 -12.01 -3.54 4.76
CA ALA A 19 -12.32 -2.17 4.36
C ALA A 19 -11.06 -1.42 3.88
N TYR A 20 -9.91 -1.62 4.54
CA TYR A 20 -8.64 -1.06 4.10
C TYR A 20 -8.23 -1.56 2.71
N PHE A 21 -8.32 -2.87 2.44
CA PHE A 21 -7.98 -3.41 1.12
C PHE A 21 -8.93 -2.92 0.02
N GLU A 22 -10.24 -2.85 0.29
CA GLU A 22 -11.22 -2.28 -0.64
C GLU A 22 -10.93 -0.79 -0.91
N PHE A 23 -10.60 -0.04 0.14
CA PHE A 23 -10.24 1.37 0.05
C PHE A 23 -9.00 1.60 -0.83
N ILE A 24 -7.88 0.92 -0.56
CA ILE A 24 -6.64 1.12 -1.34
C ILE A 24 -6.79 0.62 -2.78
N TYR A 25 -7.63 -0.39 -3.05
CA TYR A 25 -7.93 -0.80 -4.41
C TYR A 25 -8.68 0.30 -5.16
N ASN A 26 -9.77 0.82 -4.57
CA ASN A 26 -10.60 1.86 -5.16
C ASN A 26 -9.83 3.17 -5.41
N GLN A 27 -8.97 3.55 -4.48
CA GLN A 27 -8.11 4.73 -4.63
C GLN A 27 -6.91 4.48 -5.55
N GLY A 28 -6.29 3.31 -5.46
CA GLY A 28 -5.07 2.99 -6.18
C GLY A 28 -5.30 2.74 -7.68
N LYS A 29 -6.34 1.98 -8.02
CA LYS A 29 -6.66 1.60 -9.41
C LYS A 29 -6.67 2.77 -10.39
N PRO A 30 -7.45 3.86 -10.19
CA PRO A 30 -7.51 4.96 -11.15
C PRO A 30 -6.16 5.70 -11.31
N ARG A 31 -5.30 5.67 -10.29
CA ARG A 31 -3.95 6.27 -10.35
C ARG A 31 -3.00 5.40 -11.17
N LEU A 32 -3.06 4.09 -10.97
CA LEU A 32 -2.25 3.12 -11.70
C LEU A 32 -2.68 3.02 -13.17
N GLU A 33 -3.96 3.11 -13.48
CA GLU A 33 -4.50 3.19 -14.85
C GLU A 33 -3.99 4.42 -15.62
N LYS A 34 -3.70 5.51 -14.92
CA LYS A 34 -3.02 6.70 -15.46
C LYS A 34 -1.49 6.54 -15.57
N ASN A 35 -0.96 5.33 -15.40
CA ASN A 35 0.47 5.02 -15.35
C ASN A 35 1.26 5.80 -14.28
N MET A 36 0.59 6.25 -13.21
CA MET A 36 1.26 6.98 -12.14
C MET A 36 2.31 6.07 -11.44
N PRO A 37 3.54 6.56 -11.18
CA PRO A 37 4.52 5.82 -10.40
C PRO A 37 4.00 5.52 -8.99
N LEU A 38 4.38 4.35 -8.42
CA LEU A 38 3.83 3.87 -7.14
C LEU A 38 3.94 4.90 -5.99
N VAL A 39 5.09 5.56 -5.87
CA VAL A 39 5.31 6.60 -4.84
C VAL A 39 4.40 7.81 -5.04
N ASN A 40 4.23 8.26 -6.29
CA ASN A 40 3.35 9.38 -6.58
C ASN A 40 1.88 9.00 -6.35
N ALA A 41 1.48 7.78 -6.73
CA ALA A 41 0.14 7.27 -6.47
C ALA A 41 -0.15 7.20 -4.97
N ALA A 42 0.80 6.72 -4.16
CA ALA A 42 0.66 6.69 -2.71
C ALA A 42 0.55 8.10 -2.10
N LEU A 43 1.35 9.07 -2.56
CA LEU A 43 1.32 10.46 -2.06
C LEU A 43 0.06 11.22 -2.48
N ASP A 44 -0.53 10.89 -3.63
CA ASP A 44 -1.76 11.50 -4.14
C ASP A 44 -3.03 10.95 -3.45
N MET A 45 -2.92 9.85 -2.70
CA MET A 45 -4.04 9.26 -1.97
C MET A 45 -4.26 9.96 -0.62
N ASP A 46 -5.44 10.56 -0.42
CA ASP A 46 -5.93 10.87 0.92
C ASP A 46 -6.38 9.57 1.59
N LEU A 47 -5.67 9.16 2.64
CA LEU A 47 -5.90 7.91 3.38
C LEU A 47 -7.08 7.97 4.37
N GLY A 48 -7.66 9.14 4.60
CA GLY A 48 -8.82 9.31 5.48
C GLY A 48 -8.64 8.63 6.84
N GLU A 49 -9.60 7.77 7.21
CA GLU A 49 -9.59 7.04 8.50
C GLU A 49 -8.38 6.10 8.69
N PHE A 50 -7.75 5.67 7.60
CA PHE A 50 -6.58 4.78 7.62
C PHE A 50 -5.26 5.53 7.76
N ASN A 51 -5.27 6.87 7.74
CA ASN A 51 -4.05 7.67 7.83
C ASN A 51 -3.30 7.47 9.17
N ASN A 52 -3.96 7.00 10.22
CA ASN A 52 -3.33 6.75 11.52
C ASN A 52 -2.83 5.30 11.69
N TRP A 53 -2.92 4.46 10.65
CA TRP A 53 -2.39 3.11 10.71
C TRP A 53 -0.85 3.12 10.65
N ILE A 54 -0.25 2.16 11.34
CA ILE A 54 1.20 1.94 11.34
C ILE A 54 1.68 1.43 9.99
N ASP A 55 3.01 1.44 9.79
CA ASP A 55 3.68 0.90 8.61
C ASP A 55 3.12 1.44 7.27
N LYS A 56 2.95 2.77 7.18
CA LYS A 56 2.36 3.45 6.01
C LYS A 56 3.08 3.09 4.71
N GLU A 57 4.37 2.81 4.78
CA GLU A 57 5.20 2.42 3.65
C GLU A 57 4.74 1.14 2.95
N ARG A 58 4.01 0.26 3.65
CA ARG A 58 3.41 -0.95 3.05
C ARG A 58 2.39 -0.64 1.96
N LEU A 59 1.86 0.59 1.91
CA LEU A 59 1.01 1.04 0.81
C LEU A 59 1.69 0.87 -0.56
N ILE A 60 3.01 1.04 -0.65
CA ILE A 60 3.78 0.85 -1.89
C ILE A 60 3.69 -0.59 -2.40
N ILE A 61 3.84 -1.57 -1.51
CA ILE A 61 3.73 -2.99 -1.88
C ILE A 61 2.29 -3.31 -2.27
N ASN A 62 1.29 -2.81 -1.54
CA ASN A 62 -0.11 -3.05 -1.87
C ASN A 62 -0.47 -2.49 -3.25
N LEU A 63 -0.03 -1.26 -3.56
CA LEU A 63 -0.21 -0.67 -4.90
C LEU A 63 0.54 -1.46 -5.98
N HIS A 64 1.71 -2.05 -5.66
CA HIS A 64 2.40 -2.93 -6.59
C HIS A 64 1.59 -4.22 -6.86
N CYS A 65 0.99 -4.83 -5.84
CA CYS A 65 0.10 -5.99 -6.01
C CYS A 65 -1.09 -5.65 -6.92
N ILE A 66 -1.77 -4.52 -6.66
CA ILE A 66 -2.85 -4.03 -7.52
C ILE A 66 -2.35 -3.79 -8.95
N GLN A 67 -1.16 -3.21 -9.12
CA GLN A 67 -0.56 -3.00 -10.44
C GLN A 67 -0.31 -4.32 -11.19
N LYS A 68 0.11 -5.38 -10.50
CA LYS A 68 0.30 -6.72 -11.10
C LYS A 68 -1.04 -7.31 -11.55
N GLU A 69 -2.10 -7.14 -10.77
CA GLU A 69 -3.45 -7.60 -11.13
C GLU A 69 -3.98 -6.85 -12.36
N LEU A 70 -3.78 -5.53 -12.44
CA LEU A 70 -4.23 -4.71 -13.55
C LEU A 70 -3.39 -4.91 -14.83
N PHE A 71 -2.09 -5.16 -14.68
CA PHE A 71 -1.13 -5.21 -15.79
C PHE A 71 -0.22 -6.46 -15.70
N PRO A 72 -0.72 -7.66 -15.99
CA PRO A 72 0.02 -8.91 -15.80
C PRO A 72 1.30 -9.02 -16.66
N HIS A 73 1.39 -8.25 -17.75
CA HIS A 73 2.57 -8.22 -18.63
C HIS A 73 3.66 -7.23 -18.18
N LYS A 74 3.37 -6.38 -17.18
CA LYS A 74 4.34 -5.40 -16.68
C LYS A 74 5.41 -6.12 -15.87
N LYS A 75 6.68 -5.74 -16.09
CA LYS A 75 7.82 -6.31 -15.36
C LYS A 75 7.66 -6.09 -13.86
N GLU A 76 7.73 -7.19 -13.10
CA GLU A 76 7.69 -7.17 -11.65
C GLU A 76 8.93 -6.47 -11.05
N LEU A 77 8.72 -5.75 -9.96
CA LEU A 77 9.80 -5.11 -9.21
C LEU A 77 10.44 -6.14 -8.27
N SER A 78 11.77 -6.15 -8.19
CA SER A 78 12.44 -6.99 -7.21
C SER A 78 12.15 -6.49 -5.78
N PRO A 79 12.23 -7.37 -4.76
CA PRO A 79 12.06 -6.96 -3.37
C PRO A 79 12.94 -5.78 -2.97
N VAL A 80 14.21 -5.77 -3.39
CA VAL A 80 15.15 -4.66 -3.12
C VAL A 80 14.64 -3.33 -3.67
N LYS A 81 14.07 -3.33 -4.87
CA LYS A 81 13.49 -2.12 -5.46
C LYS A 81 12.24 -1.66 -4.70
N LEU A 82 11.38 -2.60 -4.28
CA LEU A 82 10.19 -2.28 -3.50
C LEU A 82 10.56 -1.65 -2.15
N PHE A 83 11.53 -2.20 -1.43
CA PHE A 83 12.03 -1.61 -0.18
C PHE A 83 12.60 -0.19 -0.38
N GLY A 84 13.33 0.05 -1.47
CA GLY A 84 13.80 1.40 -1.80
C GLY A 84 12.66 2.40 -2.07
N LEU A 85 11.57 1.95 -2.70
CA LEU A 85 10.38 2.79 -2.93
C LEU A 85 9.58 3.04 -1.65
N MET A 86 9.51 2.06 -0.74
CA MET A 86 8.93 2.23 0.60
C MET A 86 9.64 3.35 1.37
N GLU A 87 10.98 3.31 1.40
CA GLU A 87 11.78 4.37 2.02
C GLU A 87 11.56 5.72 1.35
N THR A 88 11.58 5.76 0.01
CA THR A 88 11.34 6.99 -0.76
C THR A 88 9.99 7.62 -0.43
N TYR A 89 8.95 6.80 -0.23
CA TYR A 89 7.63 7.28 0.17
C TYR A 89 7.64 7.91 1.56
N LEU A 90 8.22 7.24 2.57
CA LEU A 90 8.33 7.79 3.93
C LEU A 90 9.08 9.12 3.96
N GLN A 91 10.22 9.22 3.26
CA GLN A 91 11.00 10.45 3.19
C GLN A 91 10.22 11.63 2.58
N LYS A 92 9.28 11.35 1.68
CA LYS A 92 8.43 12.36 1.04
C LYS A 92 7.21 12.75 1.87
N MET A 93 6.79 11.94 2.85
CA MET A 93 5.68 12.28 3.75
C MET A 93 6.08 13.26 4.87
N VAL A 94 7.37 13.34 5.21
CA VAL A 94 7.91 14.15 6.32
C VAL A 94 8.32 15.56 5.88
N LYS A 95 8.36 15.81 4.56
CA LYS A 95 8.62 17.14 3.98
C LYS A 95 7.31 17.85 3.68
#